data_AF-A0A962HRC4-F1
#
_entry.id   AF-A0A962HRC4-F1
#
_cell.length_a   1.000
_cell.length_b   1.000
_cell.length_c   1.000
_cell.angle_alpha   90.00
_cell.angle_beta   90.00
_cell.angle_gamma   90.00
#
_symmetry.space_group_name_H-M   'P 1'
#
loop_
_entity.id
_entity.type
_entity.pdbx_description
1 polymer ?
#
loop_
_entity_poly.entity_id
_entity_poly.type
_entity_poly.pdbx_seq_one_letter_code
_entity_poly.pdbx_strand_id
1 'polypeptide(L)' 'MSNSTLGRLARELSSGRIRVIDLTQTLAPEFPQIALAPELGQCWPFRLEEVSRYDERGPAWYWNNFSCGEHSGTHFDAPI' A
#
# COMPACT_ATOMS: atom_id res chain seq x y z
N MET A 1 30.81 -23.44 -10.36
CA MET A 1 30.12 -22.20 -10.79
C MET A 1 29.49 -21.54 -9.57
N SER A 2 29.81 -20.27 -9.31
CA SER A 2 29.18 -19.49 -8.25
C SER A 2 27.67 -19.50 -8.49
N ASN A 3 26.92 -20.21 -7.64
CA ASN A 3 25.47 -20.27 -7.74
C ASN A 3 24.96 -18.96 -7.16
N SER A 4 24.92 -17.91 -7.99
CA SER A 4 24.48 -16.57 -7.59
C SER A 4 23.21 -16.67 -6.75
N THR A 5 23.25 -16.18 -5.52
CA THR A 5 22.14 -16.23 -4.55
C THR A 5 20.84 -15.72 -5.17
N LEU A 6 20.91 -14.61 -5.90
CA LEU A 6 19.77 -14.02 -6.62
C LEU A 6 19.28 -14.94 -7.75
N GLY A 7 20.19 -15.58 -8.48
CA GLY A 7 19.85 -16.56 -9.52
C GLY A 7 19.14 -17.80 -8.98
N ARG A 8 19.52 -18.26 -7.77
CA ARG A 8 18.79 -19.34 -7.08
C ARG A 8 17.41 -18.84 -6.63
N LEU A 9 17.33 -17.68 -5.96
CA LEU A 9 16.07 -17.09 -5.51
C LEU A 9 15.03 -17.00 -6.65
N ALA A 10 15.43 -16.49 -7.82
CA ALA A 10 14.54 -16.38 -8.98
C ALA A 10 13.97 -17.73 -9.46
N ARG A 11 14.81 -18.78 -9.53
CA ARG A 11 14.38 -20.13 -9.93
C ARG A 11 13.46 -20.79 -8.89
N GLU A 12 13.74 -20.57 -7.62
CA GLU A 12 12.95 -21.15 -6.53
C GLU A 12 11.59 -20.44 -6.37
N LEU A 13 11.53 -19.13 -6.63
CA LEU A 13 10.28 -18.38 -6.76
C LEU A 13 9.45 -18.87 -7.96
N SER A 14 10.04 -18.97 -9.15
CA SER A 14 9.30 -19.38 -10.36
C SER A 14 8.82 -20.83 -10.33
N SER A 15 9.51 -21.71 -9.60
CA SER A 15 9.11 -23.11 -9.39
C SER A 15 8.11 -23.30 -8.24
N GLY A 16 7.78 -22.25 -7.49
CA GLY A 16 6.86 -22.31 -6.35
C GLY A 16 7.44 -22.93 -5.08
N ARG A 17 8.75 -23.24 -5.04
CA ARG A 17 9.44 -23.73 -3.83
C ARG A 17 9.60 -22.63 -2.77
N ILE A 18 9.66 -21.37 -3.20
CA ILE A 18 9.51 -20.20 -2.34
C ILE A 18 8.15 -19.56 -2.61
N ARG A 19 7.41 -19.25 -1.55
CA ARG A 19 6.10 -18.59 -1.62
C ARG A 19 6.21 -17.12 -1.23
N VAL A 20 5.44 -16.28 -1.90
CA VAL A 20 5.21 -14.89 -1.51
C VAL A 20 3.91 -14.85 -0.71
N ILE A 21 3.97 -14.31 0.51
CA ILE A 21 2.81 -14.14 1.39
C ILE A 21 2.62 -12.64 1.59
N ASP A 22 1.44 -12.14 1.24
CA ASP A 22 1.08 -10.75 1.50
C ASP A 22 0.64 -10.58 2.96
N LEU A 23 1.23 -9.60 3.65
CA LEU A 23 0.96 -9.25 5.05
C LEU A 23 0.34 -7.85 5.17
N THR A 24 -0.18 -7.33 4.06
CA THR A 24 -0.70 -5.96 3.94
C THR A 24 -2.22 -5.96 4.09
N GLN A 25 -2.75 -5.01 4.87
CA GLN A 25 -4.17 -4.69 4.85
C GLN A 25 -4.49 -3.73 3.71
N THR A 26 -5.62 -3.91 3.04
CA THR A 26 -6.07 -2.97 1.99
C THR A 26 -6.34 -1.59 2.58
N LEU A 27 -5.80 -0.54 1.96
CA LEU A 27 -6.15 0.83 2.29
C LEU A 27 -7.56 1.13 1.78
N ALA A 28 -8.49 1.35 2.70
CA ALA A 28 -9.89 1.64 2.43
C ALA A 28 -10.42 2.67 3.45
N PRO A 29 -11.40 3.54 3.07
CA PRO A 29 -11.94 4.56 3.97
C PRO A 29 -12.52 4.04 5.29
N GLU A 30 -12.98 2.79 5.30
CA GLU A 30 -13.51 2.09 6.46
C GLU A 30 -12.43 1.47 7.37
N PHE A 31 -11.17 1.47 6.94
CA PHE A 31 -10.09 0.90 7.75
C PHE A 31 -9.91 1.72 9.04
N PRO A 32 -9.86 1.08 10.22
CA PRO A 32 -9.73 1.80 11.49
C PRO A 32 -8.49 2.68 11.54
N GLN A 33 -8.68 3.92 11.96
CA GLN A 33 -7.59 4.87 12.16
C GLN A 33 -7.10 4.81 13.61
N ILE A 34 -5.81 5.05 13.83
CA ILE A 34 -5.31 5.39 15.17
C ILE A 34 -6.01 6.66 15.69
N ALA A 35 -6.53 6.56 16.90
CA ALA A 35 -7.13 7.68 17.62
C ALA A 35 -6.23 8.02 18.82
N LEU A 36 -5.87 9.29 18.93
CA LEU A 36 -5.12 9.83 20.06
C LEU A 36 -6.07 10.60 20.99
N ALA A 37 -5.56 11.02 22.16
CA ALA A 37 -6.31 11.91 23.04
C ALA A 37 -6.76 13.18 22.30
N PRO A 38 -7.96 13.74 22.57
CA PRO A 38 -8.54 14.83 21.77
C PRO A 38 -7.70 16.11 21.68
N GLU A 39 -6.84 16.34 22.65
CA GLU A 39 -5.90 17.47 22.70
C GLU A 39 -4.68 17.30 21.77
N LEU A 40 -4.46 16.11 21.23
CA LEU A 40 -3.37 15.82 20.29
C LEU A 40 -3.84 15.87 18.84
N GLY A 41 -2.90 16.21 17.94
CA GLY A 41 -3.14 16.16 16.50
C GLY A 41 -3.46 14.73 16.06
N GLN A 42 -4.52 14.57 15.28
CA GLN A 42 -4.98 13.26 14.83
C GLN A 42 -4.39 12.91 13.46
N CYS A 43 -4.11 11.63 13.25
CA CYS A 43 -3.81 11.10 11.92
C CYS A 43 -4.98 11.40 10.96
N TRP A 44 -4.72 11.57 9.67
CA TRP A 44 -5.80 11.66 8.68
C TRP A 44 -6.25 10.27 8.25
N PRO A 45 -7.56 10.04 8.05
CA PRO A 45 -8.05 8.77 7.53
C PRO A 45 -7.64 8.61 6.06
N PHE A 46 -7.64 7.37 5.56
CA PHE A 46 -7.47 7.13 4.14
C PHE A 46 -8.69 7.63 3.36
N ARG A 47 -8.45 8.43 2.32
CA ARG A 47 -9.48 8.93 1.39
C ARG A 47 -9.03 8.72 -0.03
N LEU A 48 -9.99 8.43 -0.91
CA LEU A 48 -9.78 8.21 -2.33
C LEU A 48 -10.77 9.07 -3.12
N GLU A 49 -10.27 9.83 -4.08
CA GLU A 49 -11.05 10.74 -4.91
C GLU A 49 -10.78 10.42 -6.39
N GLU A 50 -11.83 10.00 -7.10
CA GLU A 50 -11.72 9.64 -8.51
C GLU A 50 -11.44 10.87 -9.38
N VAL A 51 -10.35 10.81 -10.16
CA VAL A 51 -10.01 11.87 -11.11
C VAL A 51 -10.76 11.67 -12.43
N SER A 52 -10.70 10.45 -12.96
CA SER A 52 -11.46 10.03 -14.14
C SER A 52 -11.69 8.52 -14.12
N ARG A 53 -12.73 8.06 -14.81
CA ARG A 53 -12.98 6.63 -15.05
C ARG A 53 -13.63 6.41 -16.41
N TYR A 54 -12.81 6.46 -17.46
CA TYR A 54 -13.25 6.20 -18.84
C TYR A 54 -14.48 7.02 -19.26
N ASP A 55 -14.54 8.26 -18.76
CA ASP A 55 -15.61 9.22 -18.95
C ASP A 55 -15.06 10.48 -19.63
N GLU A 56 -15.83 11.56 -19.70
CA GLU A 56 -15.40 12.80 -20.34
C GLU A 56 -14.20 13.46 -19.66
N ARG A 57 -13.96 13.17 -18.37
CA ARG A 57 -12.80 13.68 -17.61
C ARG A 57 -11.51 12.94 -17.98
N GLY A 58 -11.60 11.72 -18.51
CA GLY A 58 -10.47 10.91 -18.96
C GLY A 58 -10.92 9.68 -19.76
N PRO A 59 -11.08 9.79 -21.09
CA PRO A 59 -11.77 8.78 -21.90
C PRO A 59 -11.04 7.42 -22.02
N ALA A 60 -9.73 7.39 -21.77
CA ALA A 60 -8.90 6.22 -22.01
C ALA A 60 -8.17 5.71 -20.74
N TRP A 61 -8.45 6.27 -19.55
CA TRP A 61 -7.78 5.88 -18.31
C TRP A 61 -8.65 6.04 -17.07
N TYR A 62 -8.26 5.31 -16.02
CA TYR A 62 -8.83 5.38 -14.69
C TYR A 62 -7.71 5.60 -13.66
N TRP A 63 -7.93 6.52 -12.74
CA TRP A 63 -7.02 6.84 -11.65
C TRP A 63 -7.70 7.71 -10.58
N ASN A 64 -7.06 7.78 -9.40
CA ASN A 64 -7.59 8.50 -8.24
C ASN A 64 -6.47 9.33 -7.60
N ASN A 65 -6.84 10.45 -7.00
CA ASN A 65 -6.06 11.08 -5.94
C ASN A 65 -6.34 10.34 -4.63
N PHE A 66 -5.37 10.32 -3.72
CA PHE A 66 -5.58 9.82 -2.36
C PHE A 66 -4.91 10.72 -1.33
N SER A 67 -5.42 10.69 -0.10
CA SER A 67 -4.80 11.32 1.06
C SER A 67 -4.91 10.41 2.27
N CYS A 68 -3.91 10.46 3.15
CA CYS A 68 -3.84 9.73 4.41
C CYS A 68 -2.75 10.34 5.30
N GLY A 69 -2.70 9.99 6.58
CA GLY A 69 -1.49 10.21 7.38
C GLY A 69 -0.44 9.13 7.13
N GLU A 70 0.83 9.40 7.47
CA GLU A 70 1.96 8.48 7.26
C GLU A 70 1.77 7.14 8.01
N HIS A 71 1.08 7.18 9.16
CA HIS A 71 0.79 6.01 10.00
C HIS A 71 -0.61 5.42 9.74
N SER A 72 -1.05 5.38 8.48
CA SER A 72 -2.35 4.82 8.08
C SER A 72 -2.20 3.37 7.60
N GLY A 73 -3.04 2.46 8.10
CA GLY A 73 -3.03 1.05 7.69
C GLY A 73 -1.74 0.31 8.05
N THR A 74 -1.36 -0.67 7.23
CA THR A 74 -0.04 -1.33 7.34
C THR A 74 1.04 -0.33 6.92
N HIS A 75 1.79 0.19 7.88
CA HIS A 75 2.82 1.21 7.67
C HIS A 75 4.16 0.81 8.29
N PHE A 76 5.18 1.64 8.10
CA PHE A 76 6.53 1.46 8.63
C PHE A 76 6.92 2.65 9.51
N ASP A 77 7.40 2.38 10.72
CA ASP A 77 7.88 3.40 11.66
C ASP A 77 9.40 3.56 11.55
N ALA A 78 9.88 4.77 11.28
CA ALA A 78 11.29 5.11 11.24
C ALA A 78 11.71 5.95 12.47
N PRO A 79 12.97 5.86 12.93
CA PRO A 79 13.52 6.79 13.90
C PRO A 79 13.80 8.16 13.28
N ILE A 80 14.07 9.14 14.15
CA ILE A 80 14.64 10.45 13.84
C ILE A 80 16.17 10.44 13.90
#